data_AF-A0A5K1E5I5-F1
#
_entry.id   AF-A0A5K1E5I5-F1
#
_cell.length_a   1.000
_cell.length_b   1.000
_cell.length_c   1.000
_cell.angle_alpha   90.00
_cell.angle_beta   90.00
_cell.angle_gamma   90.00
#
_symmetry.space_group_name_H-M   'P 1'
#
loop_
_entity.id
_entity.type
_entity.pdbx_description
1 polymer ?
#
loop_
_entity_poly.entity_id
_entity_poly.type
_entity_poly.pdbx_seq_one_letter_code
_entity_poly.pdbx_strand_id
1 'polypeptide(L)'
;DKISTSVLFKQLPWCMCCLPQSMYNLGARKFVLFGVQPLGCNPAFQQQNNNTCKADLNYGAVKFSGIMRSSISKLIETMPSAQFVYVNAYNITENIYKNPGSE
;
A
#
# COMPACT_ATOMS: atom_id res chain seq x y z
N ASP A 1 16.52 11.45 -13.67
CA ASP A 1 16.72 10.78 -12.37
C ASP A 1 15.69 9.70 -12.13
N LYS A 2 16.08 8.45 -12.34
CA LYS A 2 15.21 7.28 -12.21
C LYS A 2 15.24 6.83 -10.76
N ILE A 3 14.26 7.25 -9.96
CA ILE A 3 13.90 6.48 -8.76
C ILE A 3 13.41 5.14 -9.29
N SER A 4 14.35 4.20 -9.39
CA SER A 4 14.09 2.88 -9.94
C SER A 4 12.94 2.25 -9.15
N THR A 5 11.97 1.68 -9.84
CA THR A 5 10.86 0.91 -9.24
C THR A 5 11.38 -0.14 -8.26
N SER A 6 12.60 -0.64 -8.50
CA SER A 6 13.31 -1.52 -7.57
C SER A 6 13.60 -0.90 -6.20
N VAL A 7 13.78 0.41 -6.05
CA VAL A 7 14.05 1.07 -4.75
C VAL A 7 12.75 1.20 -3.95
N LEU A 8 11.66 1.66 -4.58
CA LEU A 8 10.33 1.74 -3.96
C LEU A 8 9.88 0.37 -3.42
N PHE A 9 10.01 -0.69 -4.22
CA PHE A 9 9.58 -2.03 -3.81
C PHE A 9 10.59 -2.78 -2.92
N LYS A 10 11.87 -2.37 -2.87
CA LYS A 10 12.86 -2.97 -1.95
C LYS A 10 12.85 -2.36 -0.54
N GLN A 11 12.44 -1.10 -0.38
CA GLN A 11 12.41 -0.43 0.93
C GLN A 11 11.13 -0.77 1.73
N LEU A 12 10.02 -1.00 1.04
CA LEU A 12 8.71 -1.27 1.64
C LEU A 12 8.59 -2.58 2.49
N PRO A 13 9.24 -3.71 2.16
CA PRO A 13 9.04 -4.96 2.90
C PRO A 13 9.62 -4.94 4.32
N TRP A 14 10.67 -4.14 4.56
CA TRP A 14 11.38 -4.12 5.85
C TRP A 14 10.64 -3.30 6.92
N CYS A 15 10.12 -2.12 6.57
CA CYS A 15 9.38 -1.29 7.52
C CYS A 15 8.01 -1.89 7.87
N MET A 16 7.38 -2.62 6.95
CA MET A 16 6.00 -3.08 7.12
C MET A 16 5.85 -4.28 8.08
N CYS A 17 6.88 -5.11 8.25
CA CYS A 17 6.84 -6.22 9.22
C CYS A 17 7.15 -5.78 10.66
N CYS A 18 8.07 -4.84 10.86
CA CYS A 18 8.60 -4.54 12.20
C CYS A 18 7.84 -3.42 12.91
N LEU A 19 7.34 -2.41 12.19
CA LEU A 19 6.67 -1.26 12.82
C LEU A 19 5.43 -1.66 13.66
N PRO A 20 4.50 -2.50 13.17
CA PRO A 20 3.34 -2.90 13.96
C PRO A 20 3.74 -3.65 15.24
N GLN A 21 4.75 -4.51 15.15
CA GLN A 21 5.26 -5.27 16.29
C GLN A 21 5.90 -4.36 17.35
N SER A 22 6.71 -3.39 16.93
CA SER A 22 7.30 -2.40 17.83
C SER A 22 6.21 -1.57 18.54
N MET A 23 5.20 -1.11 17.81
CA MET A 23 4.07 -0.37 18.40
C MET A 23 3.24 -1.22 19.36
N TYR A 24 3.04 -2.49 19.04
CA TYR A 24 2.34 -3.43 19.93
C TYR A 24 3.07 -3.62 21.26
N ASN A 25 4.40 -3.72 21.21
CA ASN A 25 5.23 -3.80 22.42
C ASN A 25 5.13 -2.53 23.29
N LEU A 26 4.79 -1.38 22.67
CA LEU A 26 4.52 -0.12 23.37
C LEU A 26 3.06 0.04 23.83
N GLY A 27 2.21 -0.98 23.63
CA GLY A 27 0.82 -0.97 24.10
C GLY A 27 -0.24 -0.69 23.03
N ALA A 28 0.14 -0.49 21.76
CA ALA A 28 -0.86 -0.34 20.69
C ALA A 28 -1.64 -1.64 20.48
N ARG A 29 -2.97 -1.53 20.28
CA ARG A 29 -3.87 -2.68 20.08
C ARG A 29 -4.78 -2.54 18.87
N LYS A 30 -4.75 -1.40 18.18
CA LYS A 30 -5.58 -1.13 17.00
C LYS A 30 -4.69 -0.56 15.90
N PHE A 31 -4.76 -1.16 14.72
CA PHE A 31 -3.93 -0.81 13.58
C PHE A 31 -4.79 -0.66 12.34
N VAL A 32 -4.58 0.45 11.62
CA VAL A 32 -5.15 0.66 10.29
C VAL A 32 -3.98 0.63 9.31
N LEU A 33 -4.05 -0.28 8.35
CA LEU A 33 -3.01 -0.48 7.35
C LEU A 33 -3.58 -0.17 5.97
N PHE A 34 -3.00 0.83 5.31
CA PHE A 34 -3.42 1.27 3.99
C PHE A 34 -2.67 0.53 2.89
N GLY A 35 -3.43 -0.05 1.95
CA GLY A 35 -2.86 -0.56 0.71
C GLY A 35 -2.25 0.56 -0.13
N VAL A 36 -1.52 0.20 -1.18
CA VAL A 36 -0.88 1.18 -2.07
C VAL A 36 -1.89 1.64 -3.12
N GLN A 37 -2.07 2.96 -3.25
CA GLN A 37 -2.89 3.58 -4.30
C GLN A 37 -2.33 3.31 -5.71
N PRO A 38 -3.08 3.57 -6.80
CA PRO A 38 -2.61 3.41 -8.17
C PRO A 38 -1.42 4.36 -8.45
N LEU A 39 -0.19 3.86 -8.25
CA LEU A 39 1.03 4.66 -8.36
C LEU A 39 1.21 5.23 -9.76
N GLY A 40 0.84 4.47 -10.79
CA GLY A 40 0.98 4.88 -12.18
C GLY A 40 0.17 6.11 -12.55
N CYS A 41 -0.86 6.45 -11.78
CA CYS A 41 -1.69 7.63 -12.00
C CYS A 41 -1.21 8.88 -11.23
N ASN A 42 -0.07 8.82 -10.54
CA ASN A 42 0.53 10.02 -9.96
C ASN A 42 0.96 11.00 -11.07
N PRO A 43 0.67 12.31 -10.96
CA PRO A 43 1.06 13.31 -11.97
C PRO A 43 2.54 13.26 -12.39
N ALA A 44 3.45 12.96 -11.45
CA ALA A 44 4.88 12.85 -11.74
C ALA A 44 5.21 11.71 -12.72
N PHE A 45 4.45 10.62 -12.69
CA PHE A 45 4.64 9.46 -13.58
C PHE A 45 3.80 9.56 -14.85
N GLN A 46 2.62 10.17 -14.79
CA GLN A 46 1.78 10.44 -15.96
C GLN A 46 2.47 11.36 -16.96
N GLN A 47 3.13 12.42 -16.49
CA GLN A 47 3.90 13.34 -17.35
C GLN A 47 5.01 12.61 -18.12
N GLN A 48 5.56 11.54 -17.55
CA GLN A 48 6.59 10.70 -18.18
C GLN A 48 6.00 9.63 -19.11
N ASN A 49 4.68 9.56 -19.24
CA ASN A 49 3.96 8.50 -19.94
C ASN A 49 2.78 9.06 -20.77
N ASN A 50 3.02 10.13 -21.54
CA ASN A 50 2.03 10.76 -22.41
C ASN A 50 0.71 11.11 -21.72
N ASN A 51 0.76 11.56 -20.46
CA ASN A 51 -0.40 11.86 -19.61
C ASN A 51 -1.33 10.65 -19.38
N THR A 52 -0.80 9.43 -19.47
CA THR A 52 -1.53 8.18 -19.19
C THR A 52 -0.94 7.45 -17.99
N CYS A 53 -1.74 6.67 -17.28
CA CYS A 53 -1.25 5.93 -16.12
C CYS A 53 -0.23 4.85 -16.51
N LYS A 54 0.88 4.75 -15.76
CA LYS A 54 1.89 3.70 -15.96
C LYS A 54 1.41 2.35 -15.42
N ALA A 55 1.15 1.40 -16.33
CA ALA A 55 0.58 0.10 -15.98
C ALA A 55 1.51 -0.76 -15.10
N ASP A 56 2.82 -0.69 -15.29
CA ASP A 56 3.83 -1.41 -14.51
C ASP A 56 3.82 -0.98 -13.03
N LEU A 57 3.68 0.31 -12.76
CA LEU A 57 3.56 0.85 -11.40
C LEU A 57 2.26 0.41 -10.73
N ASN A 58 1.14 0.42 -11.47
CA ASN A 58 -0.15 -0.05 -10.96
C ASN A 58 -0.13 -1.55 -10.67
N TYR A 59 0.49 -2.35 -11.54
CA TYR A 59 0.68 -3.78 -11.31
C TYR A 59 1.46 -4.05 -10.01
N GLY A 60 2.53 -3.29 -9.76
CA GLY A 60 3.28 -3.36 -8.51
C GLY A 60 2.42 -3.04 -7.28
N ALA A 61 1.58 -2.01 -7.36
CA ALA A 61 0.65 -1.65 -6.27
C ALA A 61 -0.37 -2.78 -5.96
N VAL A 62 -0.92 -3.42 -6.99
CA VAL A 62 -1.82 -4.58 -6.83
C VAL A 62 -1.08 -5.75 -6.19
N LYS A 63 0.15 -6.05 -6.62
CA LYS A 63 0.96 -7.12 -6.02
C LYS A 63 1.28 -6.86 -4.55
N PHE A 64 1.58 -5.61 -4.19
CA PHE A 64 1.84 -5.22 -2.82
C PHE A 64 0.64 -5.51 -1.89
N SER A 65 -0.59 -5.31 -2.38
CA SER A 65 -1.80 -5.61 -1.62
C SER A 65 -1.87 -7.09 -1.21
N GLY A 66 -1.41 -8.01 -2.05
CA GLY A 66 -1.31 -9.44 -1.73
C GLY A 66 -0.28 -9.73 -0.62
N ILE A 67 0.90 -9.13 -0.72
CA ILE A 67 1.99 -9.26 0.29
C ILE A 67 1.55 -8.69 1.65
N MET A 68 0.82 -7.57 1.62
CA MET A 68 0.34 -6.92 2.83
C MET A 68 -0.71 -7.76 3.54
N ARG A 69 -1.68 -8.33 2.82
CA ARG A 69 -2.68 -9.24 3.40
C ARG A 69 -2.03 -10.46 4.06
N SER A 70 -1.05 -11.09 3.41
CA SER A 70 -0.34 -12.23 4.01
C SER A 70 0.49 -11.84 5.23
N SER A 71 1.06 -10.64 5.24
CA SER A 71 1.77 -10.11 6.41
C SER A 71 0.82 -9.83 7.57
N ILE A 72 -0.36 -9.26 7.32
CA ILE A 72 -1.40 -9.02 8.32
C ILE A 72 -1.86 -10.34 8.96
N SER A 73 -2.07 -11.40 8.17
CA SER A 73 -2.42 -12.71 8.72
C SER A 73 -1.39 -13.20 9.74
N LYS A 74 -0.10 -13.07 9.44
CA LYS A 74 0.99 -13.42 10.39
C LYS A 74 0.98 -12.53 11.64
N LEU A 75 0.74 -11.24 11.48
CA LEU A 75 0.70 -10.29 12.60
C LEU A 75 -0.48 -10.58 13.55
N ILE A 76 -1.62 -11.02 13.03
CA ILE A 76 -2.77 -11.44 13.84
C ILE A 76 -2.42 -12.67 14.67
N GLU A 77 -1.68 -13.63 14.10
CA GLU A 77 -1.21 -14.83 14.82
C GLU A 77 -0.22 -14.47 15.94
N THR A 78 0.68 -13.50 15.73
CA THR A 78 1.71 -13.12 16.71
C THR A 78 1.25 -12.12 17.76
N MET A 79 0.18 -11.37 17.50
CA MET A 79 -0.33 -10.31 18.37
C MET A 79 -1.83 -10.52 18.69
N PRO A 80 -2.16 -11.50 19.55
CA PRO A 80 -3.55 -11.94 19.75
C PRO A 80 -4.47 -10.89 20.37
N SER A 81 -3.92 -9.84 20.99
CA SER A 81 -4.71 -8.72 21.53
C SER A 81 -4.81 -7.52 20.57
N ALA A 82 -4.21 -7.60 19.38
CA ALA A 82 -4.26 -6.55 18.37
C ALA A 82 -5.40 -6.77 17.37
N GLN A 83 -6.00 -5.66 16.92
CA GLN A 83 -6.97 -5.61 15.85
C GLN A 83 -6.38 -4.89 14.64
N PHE A 84 -6.55 -5.48 13.46
CA PHE A 84 -6.06 -4.94 12.20
C PHE A 84 -7.22 -4.64 11.25
N VAL A 85 -7.22 -3.45 10.67
CA VAL A 85 -8.09 -3.05 9.57
C VAL A 85 -7.24 -2.80 8.35
N TYR A 86 -7.54 -3.48 7.24
CA TYR A 86 -6.91 -3.24 5.95
C TYR A 86 -7.80 -2.32 5.11
N VAL A 87 -7.24 -1.19 4.66
CA VAL A 87 -7.92 -0.26 3.76
C VAL A 87 -7.43 -0.51 2.34
N ASN A 88 -8.34 -0.90 1.45
CA ASN A 88 -8.03 -1.08 0.03
C ASN A 88 -7.96 0.29 -0.69
N ALA A 89 -6.90 1.05 -0.40
CA ALA A 89 -6.70 2.38 -0.97
C ALA A 89 -6.58 2.36 -2.50
N TYR A 90 -6.12 1.25 -3.09
CA TYR A 90 -6.10 1.08 -4.54
C TYR A 90 -7.49 1.28 -5.14
N ASN A 91 -8.47 0.50 -4.66
CA ASN A 91 -9.83 0.54 -5.20
C ASN A 91 -10.53 1.87 -4.93
N ILE A 92 -10.34 2.43 -3.73
CA ILE A 92 -10.90 3.75 -3.37
C ILE A 92 -10.39 4.81 -4.34
N THR A 93 -9.07 4.91 -4.49
CA THR A 93 -8.45 5.93 -5.35
C THR A 93 -8.78 5.71 -6.83
N GLU A 94 -8.82 4.45 -7.29
CA GLU A 94 -9.21 4.13 -8.66
C GLU A 94 -10.66 4.54 -8.95
N ASN A 95 -11.58 4.35 -8.01
CA ASN A 95 -12.95 4.80 -8.16
C ASN A 95 -13.05 6.32 -8.26
N ILE A 96 -12.31 7.06 -7.43
CA ILE A 96 -12.25 8.53 -7.51
C ILE A 96 -11.76 8.99 -8.89
N TYR A 97 -10.71 8.34 -9.43
CA TYR A 97 -10.23 8.67 -10.77
C TYR A 97 -11.23 8.35 -11.88
N LYS A 98 -11.97 7.25 -11.76
CA LYS A 98 -12.96 6.84 -12.77
C LYS A 98 -14.28 7.60 -12.63
N ASN A 99 -14.62 8.06 -11.43
CA ASN A 99 -15.91 8.66 -11.08
C ASN A 99 -15.72 9.87 -10.14
N PRO A 100 -15.22 11.02 -10.63
CA PRO A 100 -14.85 12.17 -9.79
C PRO A 100 -16.01 12.92 -9.11
N GLY A 101 -17.24 12.38 -9.11
CA GLY A 101 -18.41 12.94 -8.44
C GLY A 101 -19.23 11.93 -7.63
N SER A 102 -18.67 10.75 -7.33
CA SER A 102 -19.34 9.68 -6.59
C SER A 102 -19.03 9.66 -5.08
N GLU A 103 -18.36 10.69 -4.56
CA GLU A 103 -18.15 10.92 -3.11
C GLU A 103 -18.90 12.16 -2.63
#